data_AF-A0A920R3Z4-F1
#
_entry.id   AF-A0A920R3Z4-F1
#
_cell.length_a   1.000
_cell.length_b   1.000
_cell.length_c   1.000
_cell.angle_alpha   90.00
_cell.angle_beta   90.00
_cell.angle_gamma   90.00
#
_symmetry.space_group_name_H-M   'P 1'
#
loop_
_entity.id
_entity.type
_entity.pdbx_description
1 polymer ?
#
loop_
_entity_poly.entity_id
_entity_poly.type
_entity_poly.pdbx_seq_one_letter_code
_entity_poly.pdbx_strand_id
1 'polypeptide(L)'
;MVIGVVFGISTGVVAALKRNTKWDAIATSSAMVALALPEFWLALVLILVFSVYLDLLPVFGSALIWQDPLFAIQSSILPWLALGIGGAATLMRQSRSSMLETMGEDFIRTARSKGYLSVLS
;
A
#
# COMPACT_ATOMS: atom_id res chain seq x y z
N MET A 1 -3.65 6.71 -6.35
CA MET A 1 -4.39 6.79 -5.07
C MET A 1 -5.37 5.64 -4.87
N VAL A 2 -6.36 5.43 -5.75
CA VAL A 2 -7.36 4.34 -5.59
C VAL A 2 -6.71 2.97 -5.35
N ILE A 3 -5.70 2.62 -6.15
CA ILE A 3 -4.94 1.37 -5.99
C ILE A 3 -4.30 1.30 -4.59
N GLY A 4 -3.65 2.37 -4.13
CA GLY A 4 -3.04 2.42 -2.80
C GLY A 4 -4.06 2.28 -1.67
N VAL A 5 -5.29 2.76 -1.84
CA VAL A 5 -6.38 2.54 -0.87
C VAL A 5 -6.76 1.07 -0.81
N VAL A 6 -7.02 0.44 -1.96
CA VAL A 6 -7.41 -0.97 -2.03
C VAL A 6 -6.32 -1.85 -1.42
N PHE A 7 -5.06 -1.65 -1.81
CA PHE A 7 -3.94 -2.42 -1.29
C PHE A 7 -3.65 -2.11 0.18
N GLY A 8 -3.66 -0.84 0.59
CA GLY A 8 -3.40 -0.43 1.97
C GLY A 8 -4.42 -1.04 2.93
N ILE A 9 -5.72 -0.87 2.65
CA ILE A 9 -6.79 -1.39 3.51
C ILE A 9 -6.75 -2.92 3.55
N SER A 10 -6.66 -3.59 2.39
CA SER A 10 -6.66 -5.06 2.34
C SER A 10 -5.46 -5.67 3.08
N THR A 11 -4.26 -5.14 2.86
CA THR A 11 -3.06 -5.61 3.58
C THR A 11 -3.14 -5.31 5.07
N GLY A 12 -3.72 -4.17 5.47
CA GLY A 12 -3.90 -3.80 6.88
C GLY A 12 -4.89 -4.72 7.60
N VAL A 13 -6.00 -5.05 6.94
CA VAL A 13 -6.97 -6.04 7.42
C VAL A 13 -6.30 -7.40 7.55
N VAL A 14 -5.63 -7.91 6.50
CA VAL A 14 -4.96 -9.21 6.55
C VAL A 14 -3.90 -9.27 7.66
N ALA A 15 -3.11 -8.21 7.84
CA ALA A 15 -2.10 -8.11 8.90
C ALA A 15 -2.74 -8.14 10.30
N ALA A 16 -3.88 -7.46 10.51
CA ALA A 16 -4.62 -7.50 11.77
C ALA A 16 -5.25 -8.87 12.04
N LEU A 17 -5.84 -9.51 11.02
CA LEU A 17 -6.43 -10.83 11.14
C LEU A 17 -5.39 -11.89 11.48
N LYS A 18 -4.20 -11.80 10.88
CA LYS A 18 -3.06 -12.70 11.12
C LYS A 18 -2.01 -12.06 12.03
N ARG A 19 -2.47 -11.38 13.09
CA ARG A 19 -1.59 -10.69 14.05
C ARG A 19 -0.50 -11.62 14.58
N ASN A 20 0.71 -11.09 14.76
CA ASN A 20 1.90 -11.83 15.25
C ASN A 20 2.38 -12.96 14.32
N THR A 21 1.89 -13.04 13.09
CA THR A 21 2.44 -13.96 12.08
C THR A 21 3.50 -13.28 11.22
N LYS A 22 4.20 -14.07 10.39
CA LYS A 22 5.16 -13.54 9.41
C LYS A 22 4.53 -12.52 8.46
N TRP A 23 3.24 -12.67 8.13
CA TRP A 23 2.52 -11.74 7.25
C TRP A 23 2.32 -10.37 7.90
N ASP A 24 1.95 -10.34 9.18
CA ASP A 24 1.84 -9.11 9.96
C ASP A 24 3.20 -8.41 10.08
N ALA A 25 4.25 -9.17 10.39
CA ALA A 25 5.60 -8.64 10.49
C ALA A 25 6.09 -8.03 9.18
N ILE A 26 5.98 -8.75 8.06
CA ILE A 26 6.42 -8.25 6.73
C ILE A 26 5.62 -7.01 6.31
N ALA A 27 4.29 -7.04 6.47
CA ALA A 27 3.45 -5.91 6.11
C ALA A 27 3.80 -4.69 6.97
N THR A 28 3.85 -4.85 8.29
CA THR A 28 4.12 -3.74 9.22
C THR A 28 5.54 -3.18 9.04
N SER A 29 6.54 -4.04 8.87
CA SER A 29 7.93 -3.61 8.61
C SER A 29 8.06 -2.87 7.27
N SER A 30 7.44 -3.37 6.19
CA SER A 30 7.49 -2.68 4.90
C SER A 30 6.79 -1.33 4.94
N ALA A 31 5.65 -1.21 5.64
CA ALA A 31 4.99 0.07 5.86
C ALA A 31 5.87 1.03 6.69
N MET A 32 6.51 0.55 7.77
CA MET A 32 7.41 1.37 8.59
C MET A 32 8.58 1.92 7.78
N VAL A 33 9.19 1.10 6.92
CA VAL A 33 10.26 1.54 6.01
C VAL A 33 9.72 2.60 5.04
N ALA A 34 8.59 2.35 4.39
CA ALA A 34 7.99 3.29 3.45
C ALA A 34 7.66 4.65 4.10
N LEU A 35 7.26 4.65 5.37
CA LEU A 35 6.94 5.86 6.14
C LEU A 35 8.19 6.59 6.67
N ALA A 36 9.29 5.88 6.88
CA ALA A 36 10.54 6.46 7.35
C ALA A 36 11.30 7.20 6.24
N LEU A 37 11.04 6.84 4.98
CA LEU A 37 11.66 7.47 3.82
C LEU A 37 10.94 8.79 3.49
N PRO A 38 11.67 9.91 3.31
CA PRO A 38 11.07 11.13 2.80
C PRO A 38 10.49 10.93 1.40
N GLU A 39 9.30 11.47 1.15
CA GLU A 39 8.57 11.24 -0.11
C GLU A 39 9.32 11.77 -1.34
N PHE A 40 9.95 12.94 -1.21
CA PHE A 40 10.80 13.50 -2.27
C PHE A 40 12.01 12.59 -2.57
N TRP A 41 12.59 11.97 -1.54
CA TRP A 41 13.75 11.10 -1.68
C TRP A 41 13.36 9.80 -2.39
N LEU A 42 12.21 9.22 -2.01
CA LEU A 42 11.66 8.05 -2.67
C LEU A 42 11.41 8.33 -4.16
N ALA A 43 10.83 9.49 -4.49
CA ALA A 43 10.61 9.90 -5.87
C ALA A 43 11.93 9.98 -6.67
N LEU A 44 12.96 10.61 -6.09
CA LEU A 44 14.29 10.70 -6.72
C LEU A 44 14.93 9.32 -6.95
N VAL A 45 14.86 8.43 -5.96
CA VAL A 45 15.38 7.06 -6.08
C VAL A 45 14.64 6.27 -7.15
N LEU A 46 13.31 6.38 -7.20
CA LEU A 46 12.50 5.72 -8.23
C LEU A 46 12.92 6.18 -9.63
N ILE A 47 13.12 7.49 -9.83
CA ILE A 47 13.60 8.03 -11.11
C ILE A 47 15.00 7.51 -11.44
N LEU A 48 15.95 7.60 -10.51
CA LEU A 48 17.33 7.14 -10.72
C LEU A 48 17.38 5.66 -11.11
N VAL A 49 16.69 4.81 -10.37
CA VAL A 49 16.71 3.37 -10.60
C VAL A 49 16.01 3.03 -11.91
N PHE A 50 14.72 3.37 -12.05
CA PHE A 50 13.92 2.87 -13.17
C PHE A 50 14.13 3.62 -14.48
N SER A 51 14.56 4.88 -14.41
CA SER A 51 14.73 5.71 -15.59
C SER A 51 16.19 5.81 -16.01
N VAL A 52 17.12 6.04 -15.07
CA VAL A 52 18.53 6.27 -15.43
C VAL A 52 19.32 4.97 -15.53
N TYR A 53 19.23 4.10 -14.52
CA TYR A 53 20.03 2.86 -14.49
C TYR A 53 19.41 1.73 -15.32
N LEU A 54 18.08 1.58 -15.27
CA LEU A 54 17.37 0.50 -15.96
C LEU A 54 16.85 0.88 -17.34
N ASP A 55 16.79 2.18 -17.67
CA ASP A 55 16.22 2.72 -18.92
C ASP A 55 14.83 2.12 -19.26
N LEU A 56 14.06 1.78 -18.21
CA LEU A 56 12.79 1.07 -18.34
C LEU A 56 11.62 2.03 -18.54
N LEU A 57 11.68 3.19 -17.87
CA LEU A 57 10.62 4.18 -17.84
C LEU A 57 11.18 5.55 -18.21
N PRO A 58 10.46 6.35 -19.02
CA PRO A 58 10.90 7.69 -19.38
C PRO A 58 10.87 8.65 -18.18
N VAL A 59 11.88 9.51 -18.05
CA VAL A 59 11.98 10.50 -16.95
C VAL A 59 10.85 11.52 -17.03
N PHE A 60 10.58 12.02 -18.26
CA PHE A 60 9.58 13.02 -18.56
C PHE A 60 9.02 12.78 -19.96
N GLY A 61 7.71 13.00 -20.12
CA GLY A 61 7.03 12.74 -21.36
C GLY A 61 5.60 13.26 -21.35
N SER A 62 5.40 14.43 -21.95
CA SER A 62 4.08 15.02 -22.21
C SER A 62 3.61 14.60 -23.61
N ALA A 63 3.47 13.29 -23.85
CA ALA A 63 2.58 12.90 -24.94
C ALA A 63 1.17 13.22 -24.47
N LEU A 64 0.45 14.05 -25.21
CA LEU A 64 -0.99 14.16 -25.06
C LEU A 64 -1.55 12.74 -25.14
N ILE A 65 -2.44 12.36 -24.20
CA ILE A 65 -3.04 11.01 -24.14
C ILE A 65 -3.62 10.61 -25.52
N TRP A 66 -4.04 11.60 -26.30
CA TRP A 66 -4.59 11.45 -27.65
C TRP A 66 -3.58 11.16 -28.76
N GLN A 67 -2.29 11.48 -28.54
CA GLN A 67 -1.21 11.20 -29.50
C GLN A 67 -0.55 9.85 -29.21
N ASP A 68 -0.20 9.59 -27.95
CA ASP A 68 0.51 8.38 -27.58
C ASP A 68 0.09 7.88 -26.17
N PRO A 69 -0.99 7.07 -26.08
CA PRO A 69 -1.54 6.63 -24.80
C PRO A 69 -0.55 5.78 -23.98
N LEU A 70 0.23 4.93 -24.65
CA LEU A 70 1.14 4.01 -23.97
C LEU A 70 2.28 4.78 -23.27
N PHE A 71 2.84 5.77 -23.96
CA PHE A 71 3.91 6.61 -23.41
C PHE A 71 3.40 7.48 -22.25
N ALA A 72 2.18 8.02 -22.36
CA ALA A 72 1.56 8.80 -21.30
C ALA A 72 1.34 7.99 -20.00
N ILE A 73 0.99 6.70 -20.13
CA ILE A 73 0.89 5.80 -18.97
C ILE A 73 2.28 5.55 -18.40
N GLN A 74 3.27 5.21 -19.23
CA GLN A 74 4.64 4.92 -18.78
C GLN A 74 5.27 6.09 -18.02
N SER A 75 5.11 7.33 -18.49
CA SER A 75 5.62 8.53 -17.81
C SER A 75 4.87 8.86 -16.51
N SER A 76 3.66 8.32 -16.33
CA SER A 76 2.84 8.53 -15.13
C SER A 76 3.07 7.48 -14.03
N ILE A 77 3.67 6.32 -14.36
CA ILE A 77 3.89 5.22 -13.39
C ILE A 77 4.77 5.68 -12.21
N LEU A 78 5.89 6.35 -12.49
CA LEU A 78 6.82 6.78 -11.44
C LEU A 78 6.17 7.79 -10.47
N PRO A 79 5.51 8.87 -10.94
CA PRO A 79 4.73 9.75 -10.07
C PRO A 79 3.65 9.01 -9.27
N TRP A 80 2.94 8.07 -9.89
CA TRP A 80 1.89 7.31 -9.20
C TRP A 80 2.45 6.42 -8.09
N LEU A 81 3.61 5.81 -8.30
CA LEU A 81 4.30 5.01 -7.29
C LEU A 81 4.84 5.88 -6.15
N ALA A 82 5.52 6.97 -6.49
CA ALA A 82 6.09 7.89 -5.51
C ALA A 82 5.03 8.39 -4.52
N LEU A 83 3.89 8.87 -5.05
CA LEU A 83 2.77 9.33 -4.23
C LEU A 83 1.98 8.16 -3.61
N GLY A 84 1.89 7.04 -4.31
CA GLY A 84 1.10 5.86 -3.95
C GLY A 84 1.60 5.13 -2.72
N ILE A 85 2.91 4.93 -2.62
CA ILE A 85 3.53 4.08 -1.60
C ILE A 85 3.34 4.67 -0.19
N GLY A 86 3.60 5.97 0.00
CA GLY A 86 3.45 6.62 1.29
C GLY A 86 2.00 6.63 1.80
N GLY A 87 1.06 6.94 0.91
CA GLY A 87 -0.37 6.89 1.22
C GLY A 87 -0.85 5.48 1.56
N ALA A 88 -0.45 4.47 0.78
CA ALA A 88 -0.81 3.08 1.02
C ALA A 88 -0.25 2.56 2.37
N ALA A 89 0.99 2.88 2.70
CA ALA A 89 1.62 2.50 3.98
C ALA A 89 0.90 3.13 5.18
N THR A 90 0.48 4.39 5.03
CA THR A 90 -0.30 5.11 6.05
C THR A 90 -1.67 4.45 6.26
N LEU A 91 -2.40 4.19 5.17
CA LEU A 91 -3.71 3.54 5.23
C LEU A 91 -3.62 2.13 5.80
N MET A 92 -2.62 1.35 5.39
CA MET A 92 -2.38 0.03 5.94
C MET A 92 -2.25 0.07 7.47
N ARG A 93 -1.38 0.94 7.99
CA ARG A 93 -1.14 1.06 9.43
C ARG A 93 -2.40 1.46 10.18
N GLN A 94 -3.15 2.41 9.64
CA GLN A 94 -4.42 2.87 10.22
C GLN A 94 -5.46 1.74 10.22
N SER A 95 -5.71 1.12 9.06
CA SER A 95 -6.66 0.01 8.94
C SER A 95 -6.29 -1.18 9.84
N ARG A 96 -5.00 -1.48 9.99
CA ARG A 96 -4.54 -2.51 10.92
C ARG A 96 -4.89 -2.15 12.36
N SER A 97 -4.65 -0.91 12.80
CA SER A 97 -5.00 -0.47 14.16
C SER A 97 -6.50 -0.57 14.40
N SER A 98 -7.30 0.01 13.51
CA SER A 98 -8.76 -0.02 13.63
C SER A 98 -9.31 -1.44 13.63
N MET A 99 -8.77 -2.34 12.80
CA MET A 99 -9.21 -3.73 12.78
C MET A 99 -8.85 -4.47 14.08
N LEU A 100 -7.68 -4.21 14.65
CA LEU A 100 -7.30 -4.78 15.95
C LEU A 100 -8.18 -4.29 17.09
N GLU A 101 -8.58 -3.01 17.06
CA GLU A 101 -9.54 -2.43 18.00
C GLU A 101 -10.91 -3.11 17.86
N THR A 102 -11.46 -3.18 16.64
CA THR A 102 -12.75 -3.79 16.35
C THR A 102 -12.79 -5.28 16.73
N MET A 103 -11.72 -6.04 16.50
CA MET A 103 -11.63 -7.44 16.92
C MET A 103 -11.74 -7.63 18.44
N GLY A 104 -11.44 -6.59 19.22
CA GLY A 104 -11.56 -6.59 20.68
C GLY A 104 -12.98 -6.30 21.20
N GLU A 105 -13.89 -5.86 20.34
CA GLU A 105 -15.23 -5.42 20.75
C GLU A 105 -16.19 -6.58 21.08
N ASP A 106 -17.14 -6.32 21.98
CA ASP A 106 -18.05 -7.34 22.52
C ASP A 106 -19.01 -7.92 21.46
N PHE A 107 -19.33 -7.14 20.41
CA PHE A 107 -20.14 -7.64 19.31
C PHE A 107 -19.41 -8.72 18.50
N ILE A 108 -18.07 -8.62 18.35
CA ILE A 108 -17.25 -9.65 17.70
C ILE A 108 -17.19 -10.91 18.57
N ARG A 109 -17.06 -10.77 19.89
CA ARG A 109 -17.10 -11.91 20.83
C ARG A 109 -18.45 -12.64 20.75
N THR A 110 -19.54 -11.88 20.67
CA THR A 110 -20.90 -12.42 20.51
C THR A 110 -21.10 -13.09 19.15
N ALA A 111 -20.58 -12.50 18.07
CA ALA A 111 -20.62 -13.12 16.74
C ALA A 111 -19.82 -14.44 16.71
N ARG A 112 -18.69 -14.50 17.43
CA ARG A 112 -17.87 -15.72 17.57
C ARG A 112 -18.60 -16.82 18.35
N SER A 113 -19.30 -16.48 19.45
CA SER A 113 -20.07 -17.47 20.22
C SER A 113 -21.26 -18.03 19.45
N LYS A 114 -21.81 -17.27 18.51
CA LYS A 114 -22.86 -17.73 17.58
C LYS A 114 -22.32 -18.49 16.37
N GLY A 115 -21.01 -18.71 16.26
CA GLY A 115 -20.39 -19.50 15.18
C GLY A 115 -20.24 -18.79 13.84
N TYR A 116 -20.50 -17.47 13.76
CA TYR A 116 -20.45 -16.72 12.48
C TYR A 116 -19.03 -16.39 12.00
N LEU A 117 -18.00 -16.60 12.83
CA LEU A 117 -16.62 -16.17 12.55
C LEU A 117 -15.65 -17.35 12.64
N SER A 118 -15.70 -18.27 11.67
CA SER A 118 -14.75 -19.39 11.53
C SER A 118 -13.44 -19.00 10.82
N VAL A 119 -13.37 -17.80 10.21
CA VAL A 119 -12.21 -17.31 9.43
C VAL A 119 -11.17 -16.60 10.31
N LEU A 120 -11.44 -16.42 11.61
CA LEU A 120 -10.60 -15.66 12.55
C LEU A 120 -9.77 -16.51 13.53
N SER A 121 -9.75 -17.84 13.36
CA SER A 121 -9.01 -18.79 14.20
C SER A 121 -7.65 -19.15 13.64
#